data_AF-A0A1B9NNH5-F1
#
_entry.id   AF-A0A1B9NNH5-F1
#
_cell.length_a   1.000
_cell.length_b   1.000
_cell.length_c   1.000
_cell.angle_alpha   90.00
_cell.angle_beta   90.00
_cell.angle_gamma   90.00
#
_symmetry.space_group_name_H-M   'P 1'
#
loop_
_entity.id
_entity.type
_entity.pdbx_description
1 polymer ?
#
loop_
_entity_poly.entity_id
_entity_poly.type
_entity_poly.pdbx_seq_one_letter_code
_entity_poly.pdbx_strand_id
1 'polypeptide(L)'
;MKQKITKLLIMLFVVPVVLVVILSTFAPFPSTEPMPLMWPKPLPKEGYQLFHSIARNGDLLDYSFYYVSKKRQVIYRYDADRYLELQGENCSGLIWYHDDKNNIHTLITKRFYTAYHLPKFNYYNPGKQYIAIPTNDLSDFVFSVDGGRHFIKAMVSPMAAVPGEEVDYFIGVDDSPIEDTYYEPGKPNTPITISGNTGYFVLKNHEVIFGASYRYNRIDYEHGLSNYQIFYPSAAFFDERVRDSSRFGAYDSLIDNKEYQLRVNSIKNLKPEPYQGWDKIRCEVGAER
;
A
#
# COMPACT_ATOMS: atom_id res chain seq x y z
N MET A 1 -69.21 -1.81 1.49
CA MET A 1 -67.80 -1.68 1.02
C MET A 1 -66.76 -1.84 2.12
N LYS A 2 -66.93 -1.24 3.31
CA LYS A 2 -65.95 -1.31 4.42
C LYS A 2 -65.58 -2.72 4.90
N GLN A 3 -66.57 -3.60 5.15
CA GLN A 3 -66.30 -4.96 5.66
C GLN A 3 -65.46 -5.86 4.73
N LYS A 4 -65.60 -5.72 3.40
CA LYS A 4 -64.81 -6.50 2.43
C LYS A 4 -63.35 -6.05 2.42
N ILE A 5 -63.10 -4.75 2.56
CA ILE A 5 -61.75 -4.17 2.62
C ILE A 5 -61.06 -4.58 3.93
N THR A 6 -61.78 -4.58 5.05
CA THR A 6 -61.23 -5.03 6.34
C THR A 6 -60.86 -6.52 6.31
N LYS A 7 -61.68 -7.39 5.71
CA LYS A 7 -61.33 -8.81 5.53
C LYS A 7 -60.13 -9.01 4.61
N LEU A 8 -59.99 -8.20 3.55
CA LEU A 8 -58.85 -8.27 2.65
C LEU A 8 -57.55 -7.87 3.34
N LEU A 9 -57.57 -6.80 4.15
CA LEU A 9 -56.42 -6.36 4.95
C LEU A 9 -56.02 -7.40 6.00
N ILE A 10 -56.99 -8.04 6.67
CA ILE A 10 -56.71 -9.12 7.63
C ILE A 10 -56.06 -10.30 6.91
N MET A 11 -56.53 -10.69 5.72
CA MET A 11 -55.86 -11.75 4.95
C MET A 11 -54.44 -11.38 4.52
N LEU A 12 -54.21 -10.14 4.08
CA LEU A 12 -52.88 -9.68 3.64
C LEU A 12 -51.82 -9.64 4.74
N PHE A 13 -52.22 -9.47 6.00
CA PHE A 13 -51.28 -9.41 7.13
C PHE A 13 -51.22 -10.70 7.93
N VAL A 14 -52.35 -11.38 8.16
CA VAL A 14 -52.39 -12.57 9.02
C VAL A 14 -51.88 -13.82 8.29
N VAL A 15 -52.22 -13.99 7.01
CA VAL A 15 -51.80 -15.18 6.25
C VAL A 15 -50.27 -15.27 6.10
N PRO A 16 -49.52 -14.21 5.73
CA PRO A 16 -48.07 -14.31 5.65
C PRO A 16 -47.41 -14.55 7.01
N VAL A 17 -47.92 -13.95 8.10
CA VAL A 17 -47.39 -14.16 9.45
C VAL A 17 -47.58 -15.61 9.89
N VAL A 18 -48.77 -16.17 9.66
CA VAL A 18 -49.03 -17.59 9.95
C VAL A 18 -48.15 -18.50 9.08
N LEU A 19 -47.94 -18.16 7.80
CA LEU A 19 -47.06 -18.92 6.91
C LEU A 19 -45.60 -18.91 7.40
N VAL A 20 -45.09 -17.77 7.86
CA VAL A 20 -43.73 -17.64 8.42
C VAL A 20 -43.58 -18.48 9.69
N VAL A 21 -44.58 -18.45 10.57
CA VAL A 21 -44.58 -19.28 11.80
C VAL A 21 -44.59 -20.77 11.44
N ILE A 22 -45.43 -21.18 10.49
CA ILE A 22 -45.48 -22.58 10.04
C ILE A 22 -44.14 -22.99 9.40
N LEU A 23 -43.56 -22.17 8.52
CA LEU A 23 -42.25 -22.44 7.92
C LEU A 23 -41.14 -22.56 8.97
N SER A 24 -41.18 -21.77 10.03
CA SER A 24 -40.20 -21.84 11.14
C SER A 24 -40.30 -23.13 11.98
N THR A 25 -41.43 -23.86 11.90
CA THR A 25 -41.59 -25.16 12.59
C THR A 25 -41.12 -26.34 11.76
N PHE A 26 -41.05 -26.23 10.43
CA PHE A 26 -40.64 -27.32 9.53
C PHE A 26 -39.17 -27.25 9.10
N ALA A 27 -38.53 -26.09 9.25
CA ALA A 27 -37.08 -25.95 9.14
C ALA A 27 -36.56 -25.40 10.47
N PRO A 28 -36.28 -26.26 11.48
CA PRO A 28 -35.49 -25.81 12.60
C PRO A 28 -34.21 -25.20 12.03
N PHE A 29 -33.93 -23.94 12.39
CA PHE A 29 -32.61 -23.36 12.13
C PHE A 29 -31.58 -24.42 12.52
N PRO A 30 -30.57 -24.71 11.67
CA PRO A 30 -29.55 -25.67 12.04
C PRO A 30 -29.08 -25.29 13.44
N SER A 31 -29.15 -26.27 14.35
CA SER A 31 -28.72 -26.12 15.73
C SER A 31 -27.43 -25.30 15.70
N THR A 32 -27.44 -24.15 16.35
CA THR A 32 -26.21 -23.41 16.62
C THR A 32 -25.42 -24.25 17.62
N GLU A 33 -24.82 -25.35 17.13
CA GLU A 33 -23.60 -25.82 17.73
C GLU A 33 -22.71 -24.58 17.85
N PRO A 34 -22.24 -24.24 19.06
CA PRO A 34 -21.37 -23.09 19.21
C PRO A 34 -20.20 -23.32 18.26
N MET A 35 -20.11 -22.48 17.22
CA MET A 35 -18.92 -22.47 16.37
C MET A 35 -17.74 -22.41 17.34
N PRO A 36 -16.77 -23.34 17.24
CA PRO A 36 -15.61 -23.28 18.09
C PRO A 36 -15.04 -21.86 17.97
N LEU A 37 -14.97 -21.17 19.10
CA LEU A 37 -14.56 -19.76 19.22
C LEU A 37 -13.21 -19.48 18.53
N MET A 38 -12.42 -20.53 18.30
CA MET A 38 -11.27 -20.52 17.41
C MET A 38 -11.41 -21.65 16.39
N TRP A 39 -11.43 -21.30 15.11
CA TRP A 39 -11.17 -22.27 14.05
C TRP A 39 -9.77 -22.87 14.27
N PRO A 40 -9.57 -24.18 14.04
CA PRO A 40 -8.24 -24.76 14.13
C PRO A 40 -7.31 -24.04 13.16
N LYS A 41 -6.15 -23.59 13.68
CA LYS A 41 -5.14 -22.90 12.87
C LYS A 41 -4.76 -23.79 11.68
N PRO A 42 -4.85 -23.31 10.43
CA PRO A 42 -4.42 -24.09 9.29
C PRO A 42 -2.93 -24.41 9.44
N LEU A 43 -2.58 -25.70 9.40
CA LEU A 43 -1.19 -26.12 9.43
C LEU A 43 -0.50 -25.64 8.14
N PRO A 44 0.71 -25.06 8.21
CA PRO A 44 1.47 -24.68 7.03
C PRO A 44 1.67 -25.90 6.13
N LYS A 45 1.29 -25.79 4.86
CA LYS A 45 1.56 -26.81 3.83
C LYS A 45 2.78 -26.39 3.03
N GLU A 46 3.44 -27.35 2.37
CA GLU A 46 4.53 -27.04 1.45
C GLU A 46 4.05 -26.01 0.40
N GLY A 47 4.85 -24.97 0.17
CA GLY A 47 4.50 -23.85 -0.72
C GLY A 47 3.71 -22.73 -0.06
N TYR A 48 3.21 -22.87 1.18
CA TYR A 48 2.61 -21.74 1.89
C TYR A 48 3.65 -20.94 2.66
N GLN A 49 3.58 -19.62 2.56
CA GLN A 49 4.35 -18.71 3.41
C GLN A 49 3.43 -17.95 4.35
N LEU A 50 3.94 -17.77 5.57
CA LEU A 50 3.25 -17.04 6.62
C LEU A 50 3.39 -15.53 6.39
N PHE A 51 2.26 -14.85 6.31
CA PHE A 51 2.19 -13.39 6.28
C PHE A 51 1.73 -12.88 7.65
N HIS A 52 2.55 -12.02 8.25
CA HIS A 52 2.23 -11.39 9.53
C HIS A 52 1.47 -10.08 9.26
N SER A 53 0.20 -10.03 9.66
CA SER A 53 -0.48 -8.77 9.90
C SER A 53 -0.40 -8.45 11.40
N ILE A 54 -0.19 -7.19 11.74
CA ILE A 54 -0.13 -6.69 13.11
C ILE A 54 -1.33 -5.74 13.24
N ALA A 55 -2.14 -5.91 14.28
CA ALA A 55 -3.22 -5.01 14.60
C ALA A 55 -2.67 -3.68 15.09
N ARG A 56 -3.50 -2.63 15.05
CA ARG A 56 -3.15 -1.30 15.57
C ARG A 56 -2.80 -1.29 17.07
N ASN A 57 -3.21 -2.30 17.83
CA ASN A 57 -2.89 -2.47 19.24
C ASN A 57 -1.60 -3.28 19.49
N GLY A 58 -0.85 -3.62 18.44
CA GLY A 58 0.37 -4.42 18.56
C GLY A 58 0.14 -5.93 18.62
N ASP A 59 -1.12 -6.38 18.63
CA ASP A 59 -1.42 -7.81 18.57
C ASP A 59 -1.07 -8.34 17.18
N LEU A 60 -0.47 -9.52 17.11
CA LEU A 60 -0.39 -10.26 15.86
C LEU A 60 -1.81 -10.63 15.45
N LEU A 61 -2.31 -10.01 14.38
CA LEU A 61 -3.56 -10.42 13.76
C LEU A 61 -3.34 -11.82 13.20
N ASP A 62 -4.30 -12.70 13.43
CA ASP A 62 -4.19 -14.12 13.12
C ASP A 62 -3.61 -14.37 11.71
N TYR A 63 -2.47 -15.07 11.74
CA TYR A 63 -1.70 -15.63 10.64
C TYR A 63 -2.49 -15.81 9.32
N SER A 64 -2.29 -14.92 8.36
CA SER A 64 -2.75 -15.15 6.98
C SER A 64 -1.66 -15.92 6.24
N PHE A 65 -1.96 -17.13 5.77
CA PHE A 65 -1.05 -17.89 4.92
C PHE A 65 -1.41 -17.65 3.47
N TYR A 66 -0.41 -17.36 2.64
CA TYR A 66 -0.58 -17.35 1.18
C TYR A 66 0.16 -18.53 0.59
N TYR A 67 -0.45 -19.17 -0.41
CA TYR A 67 0.27 -20.10 -1.27
C TYR A 67 1.24 -19.28 -2.13
N VAL A 68 2.52 -19.54 -1.97
CA VAL A 68 3.61 -18.98 -2.76
C VAL A 68 4.11 -20.09 -3.67
N SER A 69 3.72 -20.02 -4.93
CA SER A 69 4.15 -20.97 -5.94
C SER A 69 5.68 -20.98 -6.07
N LYS A 70 6.23 -22.11 -6.55
CA LYS A 70 7.66 -22.17 -6.92
C LYS A 70 7.95 -21.41 -8.22
N LYS A 71 6.90 -21.10 -9.01
CA LYS A 71 7.03 -20.38 -10.27
C LYS A 71 7.43 -18.92 -10.08
N ARG A 72 8.25 -18.41 -11.00
CA ARG A 72 8.80 -17.06 -10.93
C ARG A 72 8.81 -16.33 -12.27
N GLN A 73 8.76 -15.01 -12.21
CA GLN A 73 8.81 -14.13 -13.38
C GLN A 73 9.54 -12.83 -13.04
N VAL A 74 10.50 -12.42 -13.87
CA VAL A 74 11.07 -11.06 -13.78
C VAL A 74 10.01 -10.07 -14.22
N ILE A 75 9.60 -9.18 -13.30
CA ILE A 75 8.54 -8.21 -13.53
C ILE A 75 9.04 -6.78 -13.72
N TYR A 76 10.30 -6.50 -13.41
CA TYR A 76 10.91 -5.20 -13.65
C TYR A 76 12.44 -5.29 -13.66
N ARG A 77 13.10 -4.44 -14.44
CA ARG A 77 14.56 -4.26 -14.39
C ARG A 77 14.91 -2.80 -14.14
N TYR A 78 15.69 -2.56 -13.10
CA TYR A 78 16.22 -1.23 -12.79
C TYR A 78 17.45 -0.93 -13.66
N ASP A 79 18.30 -1.95 -13.86
CA ASP A 79 19.50 -1.91 -14.69
C ASP A 79 19.97 -3.35 -15.00
N ALA A 80 21.24 -3.51 -15.38
CA ALA A 80 21.83 -4.80 -15.73
C ALA A 80 21.88 -5.78 -14.55
N ASP A 81 22.10 -5.28 -13.33
CA ASP A 81 22.37 -6.09 -12.14
C ASP A 81 21.16 -6.17 -11.20
N ARG A 82 20.23 -5.19 -11.30
CA ARG A 82 19.11 -5.05 -10.36
C ARG A 82 17.76 -5.27 -11.01
N TYR A 83 16.94 -6.13 -10.41
CA TYR A 83 15.62 -6.47 -10.93
C TYR A 83 14.63 -6.93 -9.85
N LEU A 84 13.34 -6.90 -10.20
CA LEU A 84 12.26 -7.48 -9.41
C LEU A 84 11.80 -8.79 -10.03
N GLU A 85 11.65 -9.81 -9.19
CA GLU A 85 11.12 -11.12 -9.57
C GLU A 85 9.87 -11.43 -8.74
N LEU A 86 8.73 -11.62 -9.40
CA LEU A 86 7.51 -12.09 -8.75
C LEU A 86 7.58 -13.61 -8.61
N GLN A 87 7.48 -14.10 -7.38
CA GLN A 87 7.27 -15.51 -7.07
C GLN A 87 5.79 -15.76 -6.78
N GLY A 88 5.10 -16.44 -7.70
CA GLY A 88 3.65 -16.59 -7.65
C GLY A 88 3.03 -17.05 -8.96
N GLU A 89 1.71 -16.95 -9.06
CA GLU A 89 0.94 -17.35 -10.25
C GLU A 89 -0.10 -16.30 -10.60
N ASN A 90 -0.44 -16.16 -11.88
CA ASN A 90 -1.44 -15.21 -12.35
C ASN A 90 -1.21 -13.78 -11.81
N CYS A 91 0.05 -13.35 -11.81
CA CYS A 91 0.48 -12.05 -11.29
C CYS A 91 0.12 -11.80 -9.82
N SER A 92 -0.01 -12.86 -9.03
CA SER A 92 -0.26 -12.79 -7.59
C SER A 92 0.81 -13.57 -6.84
N GLY A 93 1.52 -12.90 -5.94
CA GLY A 93 2.70 -13.46 -5.30
C GLY A 93 3.46 -12.49 -4.39
N LEU A 94 4.59 -12.98 -3.88
CA LEU A 94 5.59 -12.16 -3.21
C LEU A 94 6.63 -11.71 -4.23
N ILE A 95 7.29 -10.58 -3.95
CA ILE A 95 8.33 -10.04 -4.82
C ILE A 95 9.69 -10.29 -4.18
N TRP A 96 10.64 -10.74 -4.98
CA TRP A 96 12.06 -10.72 -4.69
C TRP A 96 12.69 -9.49 -5.30
N TYR A 97 13.54 -8.83 -4.52
CA TYR A 97 14.50 -7.86 -5.03
C TYR A 97 15.86 -8.53 -5.20
N HIS A 98 16.49 -8.24 -6.34
CA HIS A 98 17.80 -8.75 -6.71
C HIS A 98 18.75 -7.58 -7.00
N ASP A 99 19.97 -7.70 -6.49
CA ASP A 99 21.14 -6.94 -6.90
C ASP A 99 22.32 -7.93 -6.98
N ASP A 100 22.54 -8.45 -8.18
CA ASP A 100 23.52 -9.52 -8.41
C ASP A 100 24.96 -9.02 -8.14
N LYS A 101 25.23 -7.74 -8.48
CA LYS A 101 26.53 -7.12 -8.26
C LYS A 101 26.89 -7.03 -6.78
N ASN A 102 25.93 -6.75 -5.92
CA ASN A 102 26.12 -6.64 -4.47
C ASN A 102 25.74 -7.93 -3.70
N ASN A 103 25.40 -9.01 -4.41
CA ASN A 103 24.95 -10.28 -3.85
C ASN A 103 23.76 -10.12 -2.87
N ILE A 104 22.76 -9.32 -3.26
CA ILE A 104 21.54 -9.09 -2.48
C ILE A 104 20.38 -9.83 -3.15
N HIS A 105 19.74 -10.72 -2.38
CA HIS A 105 18.55 -11.45 -2.79
C HIS A 105 17.53 -11.41 -1.65
N THR A 106 16.63 -10.43 -1.69
CA THR A 106 15.73 -10.12 -0.58
C THR A 106 14.30 -10.46 -0.94
N LEU A 107 13.71 -11.43 -0.23
CA LEU A 107 12.28 -11.70 -0.31
C LEU A 107 11.51 -10.63 0.46
N ILE A 108 10.65 -9.90 -0.25
CA ILE A 108 9.85 -8.83 0.33
C ILE A 108 8.60 -9.42 0.97
N THR A 109 8.67 -9.71 2.28
CA THR A 109 7.59 -10.34 3.04
C THR A 109 6.54 -9.35 3.57
N LYS A 110 6.71 -8.05 3.33
CA LYS A 110 5.85 -7.00 3.90
C LYS A 110 4.54 -6.79 3.15
N ARG A 111 4.41 -7.32 1.93
CA ARG A 111 3.19 -7.25 1.13
C ARG A 111 3.07 -8.40 0.13
N PHE A 112 1.89 -9.03 0.08
CA PHE A 112 1.50 -9.92 -1.01
C PHE A 112 0.84 -9.09 -2.12
N TYR A 113 1.40 -9.13 -3.34
CA TYR A 113 0.85 -8.42 -4.49
C TYR A 113 -0.12 -9.31 -5.24
N THR A 114 -1.17 -8.70 -5.78
CA THR A 114 -2.07 -9.31 -6.76
C THR A 114 -1.98 -8.52 -8.06
N ALA A 115 -2.53 -9.05 -9.14
CA ALA A 115 -2.62 -8.34 -10.42
C ALA A 115 -3.29 -6.95 -10.29
N TYR A 116 -4.18 -6.78 -9.30
CA TYR A 116 -4.83 -5.51 -9.00
C TYR A 116 -3.93 -4.51 -8.28
N HIS A 117 -3.02 -5.01 -7.44
CA HIS A 117 -2.12 -4.17 -6.65
C HIS A 117 -0.88 -3.74 -7.41
N LEU A 118 -0.42 -4.51 -8.40
CA LEU A 118 0.78 -4.15 -9.16
C LEU A 118 0.60 -2.81 -9.90
N PRO A 119 1.57 -1.87 -9.81
CA PRO A 119 1.52 -0.59 -10.51
C PRO A 119 1.25 -0.74 -12.01
N LYS A 120 0.31 0.07 -12.52
CA LYS A 120 0.00 0.15 -13.95
C LYS A 120 0.49 1.46 -14.60
N PHE A 121 0.91 2.41 -13.79
CA PHE A 121 1.55 3.65 -14.23
C PHE A 121 3.03 3.44 -14.56
N ASN A 122 3.65 4.44 -15.18
CA ASN A 122 5.08 4.39 -15.47
C ASN A 122 5.87 4.37 -14.16
N TYR A 123 6.84 3.48 -14.05
CA TYR A 123 7.58 3.21 -12.83
C TYR A 123 9.07 3.33 -13.10
N TYR A 124 9.72 4.24 -12.39
CA TYR A 124 11.14 4.52 -12.45
C TYR A 124 11.73 4.51 -11.04
N ASN A 125 12.95 4.01 -10.89
CA ASN A 125 13.63 4.05 -9.60
C ASN A 125 15.16 4.02 -9.81
N PRO A 126 15.75 5.11 -10.33
CA PRO A 126 17.19 5.21 -10.53
C PRO A 126 17.98 5.16 -9.22
N GLY A 127 17.35 5.49 -8.07
CA GLY A 127 17.93 5.37 -6.74
C GLY A 127 18.62 4.01 -6.52
N LYS A 128 19.78 4.06 -5.89
CA LYS A 128 20.59 2.90 -5.50
C LYS A 128 20.31 2.49 -4.06
N GLN A 129 20.05 3.46 -3.18
CA GLN A 129 19.68 3.22 -1.78
C GLN A 129 18.18 3.10 -1.63
N TYR A 130 17.44 4.06 -2.19
CA TYR A 130 15.99 4.09 -2.17
C TYR A 130 15.40 3.18 -3.24
N ILE A 131 14.61 2.20 -2.82
CA ILE A 131 13.84 1.31 -3.70
C ILE A 131 12.44 1.25 -3.14
N ALA A 132 11.43 1.61 -3.93
CA ALA A 132 10.04 1.49 -3.50
C ALA A 132 9.17 0.80 -4.54
N ILE A 133 8.23 -0.02 -4.08
CA ILE A 133 7.26 -0.73 -4.90
C ILE A 133 5.87 -0.28 -4.44
N PRO A 134 5.28 0.72 -5.10
CA PRO A 134 3.96 1.20 -4.73
C PRO A 134 2.85 0.25 -5.14
N THR A 135 1.66 0.46 -4.59
CA THR A 135 0.44 -0.15 -5.13
C THR A 135 -0.14 0.70 -6.24
N ASN A 136 -0.93 0.07 -7.12
CA ASN A 136 -1.63 0.79 -8.17
C ASN A 136 -2.60 1.84 -7.62
N ASP A 137 -3.23 1.61 -6.47
CA ASP A 137 -4.19 2.52 -5.85
C ASP A 137 -3.56 3.52 -4.87
N LEU A 138 -2.23 3.52 -4.76
CA LEU A 138 -1.45 4.35 -3.85
C LEU A 138 -1.91 4.23 -2.38
N SER A 139 -2.58 3.14 -2.00
CA SER A 139 -3.01 2.91 -0.61
C SER A 139 -1.82 2.63 0.32
N ASP A 140 -0.77 1.98 -0.20
CA ASP A 140 0.46 1.73 0.51
C ASP A 140 1.61 1.43 -0.45
N PHE A 141 2.81 1.31 0.08
CA PHE A 141 3.98 0.89 -0.68
C PHE A 141 4.98 0.19 0.23
N VAL A 142 5.81 -0.64 -0.38
CA VAL A 142 6.93 -1.27 0.31
C VAL A 142 8.22 -0.65 -0.17
N PHE A 143 9.12 -0.26 0.73
CA PHE A 143 10.35 0.42 0.35
C PHE A 143 11.54 0.00 1.19
N SER A 144 12.72 0.26 0.64
CA SER A 144 14.04 0.14 1.23
C SER A 144 14.76 1.46 1.05
N VAL A 145 15.63 1.81 1.99
CA VAL A 145 16.53 2.97 1.95
C VAL A 145 17.99 2.54 2.13
N ASP A 146 18.25 1.23 2.10
CA ASP A 146 19.55 0.59 2.33
C ASP A 146 19.98 -0.32 1.17
N GLY A 147 19.50 0.01 -0.02
CA GLY A 147 19.85 -0.68 -1.27
C GLY A 147 19.20 -2.05 -1.42
N GLY A 148 18.05 -2.25 -0.77
CA GLY A 148 17.21 -3.44 -0.92
C GLY A 148 17.59 -4.58 0.01
N ARG A 149 18.41 -4.32 1.04
CA ARG A 149 18.74 -5.33 2.06
C ARG A 149 17.56 -5.58 2.98
N HIS A 150 16.85 -4.51 3.34
CA HIS A 150 15.66 -4.58 4.18
C HIS A 150 14.53 -3.77 3.58
N PHE A 151 13.31 -4.29 3.70
CA PHE A 151 12.10 -3.63 3.23
C PHE A 151 11.10 -3.44 4.37
N ILE A 152 10.45 -2.28 4.35
CA ILE A 152 9.39 -1.88 5.27
C ILE A 152 8.15 -1.43 4.49
N LYS A 153 6.98 -1.61 5.09
CA LYS A 153 5.69 -1.17 4.51
C LYS A 153 5.29 0.17 5.11
N ALA A 154 4.95 1.11 4.25
CA ALA A 154 4.35 2.39 4.58
C ALA A 154 2.93 2.46 4.07
N MET A 155 2.01 2.98 4.88
CA MET A 155 0.64 3.29 4.44
C MET A 155 0.54 4.73 3.99
N VAL A 156 -0.20 5.00 2.91
CA VAL A 156 -0.50 6.35 2.46
C VAL A 156 -1.84 6.78 3.07
N SER A 157 -1.95 8.04 3.46
CA SER A 157 -3.24 8.58 3.92
C SER A 157 -4.33 8.38 2.85
N PRO A 158 -5.51 7.86 3.18
CA PRO A 158 -6.62 7.69 2.22
C PRO A 158 -7.04 8.98 1.50
N MET A 159 -6.70 10.14 2.06
CA MET A 159 -7.04 11.45 1.48
C MET A 159 -6.01 11.94 0.45
N ALA A 160 -4.83 11.33 0.43
CA ALA A 160 -3.79 11.59 -0.56
C ALA A 160 -3.63 10.44 -1.56
N ALA A 161 -4.10 9.23 -1.21
CA ALA A 161 -4.14 8.11 -2.13
C ALA A 161 -5.05 8.43 -3.32
N VAL A 162 -4.52 8.23 -4.53
CA VAL A 162 -5.26 8.40 -5.78
C VAL A 162 -5.20 7.10 -6.59
N PRO A 163 -6.22 6.81 -7.42
CA PRO A 163 -6.14 5.71 -8.36
C PRO A 163 -4.93 5.86 -9.29
N GLY A 164 -4.28 4.75 -9.64
CA GLY A 164 -3.08 4.74 -10.48
C GLY A 164 -3.31 5.32 -11.88
N GLU A 165 -4.56 5.39 -12.31
CA GLU A 165 -4.95 6.04 -13.57
C GLU A 165 -4.77 7.57 -13.52
N GLU A 166 -4.70 8.18 -12.34
CA GLU A 166 -4.36 9.61 -12.14
C GLU A 166 -2.84 9.85 -12.11
N VAL A 167 -2.05 8.80 -11.91
CA VAL A 167 -0.58 8.86 -11.86
C VAL A 167 -0.03 8.82 -13.27
N ASP A 168 0.85 9.78 -13.60
CA ASP A 168 1.63 9.75 -14.83
C ASP A 168 2.84 8.83 -14.64
N TYR A 169 3.65 9.10 -13.62
CA TYR A 169 4.74 8.21 -13.24
C TYR A 169 5.12 8.28 -11.77
N PHE A 170 5.75 7.21 -11.30
CA PHE A 170 6.50 7.16 -10.05
C PHE A 170 7.99 7.25 -10.32
N ILE A 171 8.72 7.98 -9.47
CA ILE A 171 10.18 7.98 -9.45
C ILE A 171 10.75 7.87 -8.02
N GLY A 172 11.61 6.88 -7.78
CA GLY A 172 12.42 6.78 -6.56
C GLY A 172 13.87 7.20 -6.77
N VAL A 173 14.36 8.14 -5.95
CA VAL A 173 15.68 8.77 -6.08
C VAL A 173 16.44 8.78 -4.76
N ASP A 174 17.76 8.90 -4.87
CA ASP A 174 18.67 9.19 -3.76
C ASP A 174 19.12 10.65 -3.87
N ASP A 175 18.51 11.55 -3.10
CA ASP A 175 18.90 12.95 -3.00
C ASP A 175 19.64 13.24 -1.68
N SER A 176 20.06 14.49 -1.51
CA SER A 176 20.55 15.00 -0.21
C SER A 176 19.37 15.24 0.75
N PRO A 177 19.54 15.04 2.06
CA PRO A 177 18.52 15.40 3.03
C PRO A 177 18.25 16.91 3.00
N ILE A 178 17.01 17.32 3.30
CA ILE A 178 16.64 18.74 3.49
C ILE A 178 16.37 18.95 4.98
N GLU A 179 17.00 19.96 5.57
CA GLU A 179 16.73 20.36 6.95
C GLU A 179 15.61 21.39 7.00
N ASP A 180 14.71 21.24 7.95
CA ASP A 180 13.62 22.18 8.20
C ASP A 180 13.20 22.16 9.68
N THR A 181 12.15 22.90 10.03
CA THR A 181 11.57 22.98 11.36
C THR A 181 10.10 22.60 11.33
N TYR A 182 9.74 21.66 12.20
CA TYR A 182 8.36 21.30 12.46
C TYR A 182 7.78 22.24 13.50
N TYR A 183 6.68 22.91 13.12
CA TYR A 183 5.89 23.74 14.00
C TYR A 183 4.68 22.93 14.50
N GLU A 184 4.57 22.76 15.81
CA GLU A 184 3.38 22.20 16.46
C GLU A 184 2.79 23.25 17.39
N PRO A 185 1.50 23.64 17.21
CA PRO A 185 0.88 24.65 18.07
C PRO A 185 1.01 24.31 19.55
N GLY A 186 1.52 25.26 20.33
CA GLY A 186 1.71 25.09 21.77
C GLY A 186 2.94 24.26 22.18
N LYS A 187 3.80 23.87 21.24
CA LYS A 187 5.10 23.21 21.50
C LYS A 187 6.26 23.97 20.86
N PRO A 188 7.49 23.79 21.36
CA PRO A 188 8.67 24.38 20.73
C PRO A 188 8.91 23.78 19.34
N ASN A 189 9.41 24.62 18.44
CA ASN A 189 9.83 24.19 17.11
C ASN A 189 10.85 23.06 17.24
N THR A 190 10.60 21.98 16.51
CA THR A 190 11.46 20.80 16.52
C THR A 190 12.18 20.70 15.17
N PRO A 191 13.52 20.62 15.13
CA PRO A 191 14.22 20.40 13.87
C PRO A 191 13.81 19.05 13.27
N ILE A 192 13.68 19.02 11.97
CA ILE A 192 13.33 17.85 11.19
C ILE A 192 14.27 17.73 10.00
N THR A 193 14.50 16.48 9.61
CA THR A 193 15.29 16.15 8.45
C THR A 193 14.42 15.34 7.50
N ILE A 194 14.27 15.85 6.30
CA ILE A 194 13.55 15.22 5.22
C ILE A 194 14.52 14.29 4.53
N SER A 195 14.11 13.03 4.36
CA SER A 195 14.95 12.06 3.69
C SER A 195 15.26 12.51 2.26
N GLY A 196 16.54 12.48 1.92
CA GLY A 196 16.97 12.58 0.53
C GLY A 196 16.61 11.33 -0.27
N ASN A 197 16.54 10.17 0.38
CA ASN A 197 16.09 8.92 -0.21
C ASN A 197 14.55 8.88 -0.21
N THR A 198 13.93 9.23 -1.35
CA THR A 198 12.49 9.51 -1.43
C THR A 198 11.89 9.05 -2.75
N GLY A 199 10.61 8.65 -2.69
CA GLY A 199 9.76 8.40 -3.85
C GLY A 199 8.79 9.54 -4.12
N TYR A 200 8.60 9.86 -5.39
CA TYR A 200 7.69 10.88 -5.91
C TYR A 200 6.68 10.23 -6.87
N PHE A 201 5.41 10.59 -6.75
CA PHE A 201 4.39 10.31 -7.74
C PHE A 201 4.04 11.62 -8.44
N VAL A 202 4.30 11.68 -9.74
CA VAL A 202 3.88 12.78 -10.59
C VAL A 202 2.53 12.41 -11.18
N LEU A 203 1.55 13.27 -10.95
CA LEU A 203 0.18 13.10 -11.42
C LEU A 203 0.02 13.71 -12.81
N LYS A 204 -1.01 13.27 -13.54
CA LYS A 204 -1.33 13.77 -14.89
C LYS A 204 -1.70 15.27 -14.91
N ASN A 205 -2.15 15.81 -13.79
CA ASN A 205 -2.39 17.24 -13.61
C ASN A 205 -1.10 18.02 -13.24
N HIS A 206 0.07 17.38 -13.30
CA HIS A 206 1.39 17.92 -12.94
C HIS A 206 1.59 18.23 -11.45
N GLU A 207 0.71 17.75 -10.58
CA GLU A 207 0.92 17.77 -9.13
C GLU A 207 1.84 16.62 -8.69
N VAL A 208 2.46 16.77 -7.52
CA VAL A 208 3.41 15.79 -6.99
C VAL A 208 3.02 15.35 -5.58
N ILE A 209 2.88 14.04 -5.43
CA ILE A 209 2.76 13.35 -4.15
C ILE A 209 4.14 12.81 -3.79
N PHE A 210 4.61 12.91 -2.55
CA PHE A 210 5.92 12.36 -2.19
C PHE A 210 5.97 11.72 -0.80
N GLY A 211 7.03 10.93 -0.55
CA GLY A 211 7.28 10.14 0.67
C GLY A 211 8.01 10.86 1.83
N ALA A 212 7.87 10.31 3.03
CA ALA A 212 7.96 10.94 4.36
C ALA A 212 9.23 11.69 4.81
N SER A 213 8.99 12.57 5.77
CA SER A 213 9.90 13.51 6.41
C SER A 213 9.94 13.39 7.94
N TYR A 214 9.26 12.41 8.54
CA TYR A 214 9.20 12.27 10.00
C TYR A 214 9.95 11.04 10.52
N ARG A 215 11.01 11.28 11.32
CA ARG A 215 11.75 10.25 12.08
C ARG A 215 12.42 9.17 11.22
N TYR A 216 12.97 9.56 10.06
CA TYR A 216 13.85 8.70 9.24
C TYR A 216 14.99 8.08 10.07
N ASN A 217 15.51 8.83 11.05
CA ASN A 217 16.54 8.37 12.00
C ASN A 217 16.06 7.31 13.01
N ARG A 218 14.80 6.85 12.95
CA ARG A 218 14.24 5.83 13.84
C ARG A 218 13.82 4.56 13.10
N ILE A 219 14.32 4.34 11.89
CA ILE A 219 14.12 3.09 11.17
C ILE A 219 14.96 2.00 11.84
N ASP A 220 14.29 1.08 12.53
CA ASP A 220 14.87 -0.18 13.01
C ASP A 220 14.66 -1.25 11.93
N TYR A 221 15.75 -1.74 11.35
CA TYR A 221 15.73 -2.75 10.29
C TYR A 221 15.63 -4.19 10.83
N GLU A 222 15.98 -4.43 12.10
CA GLU A 222 15.97 -5.77 12.71
C GLU A 222 14.57 -6.16 13.19
N HIS A 223 13.86 -5.23 13.83
CA HIS A 223 12.52 -5.49 14.37
C HIS A 223 11.40 -4.96 13.45
N GLY A 224 11.79 -4.31 12.35
CA GLY A 224 10.89 -3.41 11.62
C GLY A 224 10.53 -2.19 12.47
N LEU A 225 9.87 -1.21 11.85
CA LEU A 225 9.30 -0.08 12.58
C LEU A 225 8.30 -0.62 13.60
N SER A 226 8.56 -0.42 14.91
CA SER A 226 7.75 -0.96 16.03
C SER A 226 6.28 -0.52 16.01
N ASN A 227 5.92 0.40 15.11
CA ASN A 227 4.59 0.90 14.86
C ASN A 227 4.49 1.19 13.37
N TYR A 228 3.41 0.74 12.72
CA TYR A 228 3.03 1.15 11.37
C TYR A 228 3.21 2.66 11.23
N GLN A 229 4.27 3.10 10.56
CA GLN A 229 4.36 4.51 10.20
C GLN A 229 3.34 4.72 9.09
N ILE A 230 2.24 5.37 9.46
CA ILE A 230 1.40 6.08 8.50
C ILE A 230 2.35 7.09 7.87
N PHE A 231 2.70 6.84 6.60
CA PHE A 231 3.34 7.85 5.79
C PHE A 231 2.24 8.88 5.53
N TYR A 232 2.41 10.06 6.11
CA TYR A 232 1.72 11.22 5.62
C TYR A 232 2.52 11.65 4.40
N PRO A 233 2.03 11.43 3.17
CA PRO A 233 2.62 12.10 2.05
C PRO A 233 2.48 13.59 2.35
N SER A 234 3.61 14.25 2.61
CA SER A 234 3.62 15.68 2.49
C SER A 234 3.30 15.95 1.03
N ALA A 235 2.34 16.82 0.84
CA ALA A 235 1.69 17.03 -0.40
C ALA A 235 2.18 18.38 -0.91
N ALA A 236 2.86 18.44 -2.04
CA ALA A 236 2.86 19.68 -2.83
C ALA A 236 1.54 19.74 -3.62
N PHE A 237 0.41 19.52 -2.93
CA PHE A 237 -0.92 19.54 -3.52
C PHE A 237 -1.53 20.92 -3.31
N PHE A 238 -1.97 21.52 -4.39
CA PHE A 238 -3.03 22.52 -4.39
C PHE A 238 -4.38 21.89 -4.82
N ASP A 239 -4.60 20.60 -4.51
CA ASP A 239 -5.81 19.88 -4.88
C ASP A 239 -7.00 20.27 -3.99
N GLU A 240 -8.08 20.72 -4.61
CA GLU A 240 -9.32 21.12 -3.94
C GLU A 240 -10.00 19.97 -3.16
N ARG A 241 -9.66 18.70 -3.40
CA ARG A 241 -10.16 17.54 -2.62
C ARG A 241 -9.64 17.55 -1.18
N VAL A 242 -8.47 18.14 -0.94
CA VAL A 242 -7.89 18.35 0.40
C VAL A 242 -8.47 19.66 0.97
N ARG A 243 -9.80 19.72 1.04
CA ARG A 243 -10.57 20.96 1.17
C ARG A 243 -10.75 21.48 2.58
N ASP A 244 -10.35 20.72 3.59
CA ASP A 244 -10.62 21.04 4.99
C ASP A 244 -9.47 21.79 5.68
N SER A 245 -8.45 22.23 4.93
CA SER A 245 -7.24 22.84 5.51
C SER A 245 -6.54 21.92 6.53
N SER A 246 -6.92 20.64 6.63
CA SER A 246 -6.21 19.67 7.43
C SER A 246 -4.95 19.31 6.65
N ARG A 247 -3.98 20.15 6.92
CA ARG A 247 -2.56 19.98 6.72
C ARG A 247 -2.17 18.69 7.44
N PHE A 248 -2.47 17.52 6.86
CA PHE A 248 -2.29 16.19 7.45
C PHE A 248 -0.83 15.95 7.80
N GLY A 249 -0.44 16.35 9.00
CA GLY A 249 0.98 16.45 9.37
C GLY A 249 1.77 17.31 8.39
N ALA A 250 1.13 18.26 7.70
CA ALA A 250 1.83 19.07 6.73
C ALA A 250 2.78 19.95 7.52
N TYR A 251 4.05 19.74 7.23
CA TYR A 251 5.09 20.72 7.34
C TYR A 251 4.68 21.93 6.48
N ASP A 252 3.79 22.77 6.97
CA ASP A 252 3.38 23.97 6.23
C ASP A 252 4.57 24.82 5.84
N SER A 253 5.55 24.88 6.74
CA SER A 253 6.86 25.48 6.51
C SER A 253 7.65 24.81 5.37
N LEU A 254 7.49 23.51 5.17
CA LEU A 254 8.21 22.79 4.12
C LEU A 254 7.71 23.14 2.72
N ILE A 255 6.42 23.39 2.55
CA ILE A 255 5.90 23.85 1.25
C ILE A 255 6.55 25.19 0.89
N ASP A 256 6.89 26.01 1.89
CA ASP A 256 7.59 27.28 1.73
C ASP A 256 9.13 27.15 1.67
N ASN A 257 9.68 25.96 1.95
CA ASN A 257 11.11 25.70 1.89
C ASN A 257 11.60 25.72 0.44
N LYS A 258 12.53 26.64 0.15
CA LYS A 258 13.03 26.87 -1.20
C LYS A 258 13.72 25.64 -1.79
N GLU A 259 14.49 24.89 -1.00
CA GLU A 259 15.20 23.70 -1.49
C GLU A 259 14.21 22.61 -1.87
N TYR A 260 13.18 22.41 -1.05
CA TYR A 260 12.10 21.49 -1.32
C TYR A 260 11.31 21.87 -2.58
N GLN A 261 10.92 23.14 -2.72
CA GLN A 261 10.24 23.63 -3.93
C GLN A 261 11.06 23.40 -5.20
N LEU A 262 12.37 23.67 -5.15
CA LEU A 262 13.27 23.42 -6.28
C LEU A 262 13.32 21.94 -6.63
N ARG A 263 13.38 21.05 -5.64
CA ARG A 263 13.39 19.61 -5.84
C ARG A 263 12.09 19.11 -6.48
N VAL A 264 10.94 19.51 -5.94
CA VAL A 264 9.63 19.14 -6.51
C VAL A 264 9.50 19.64 -7.94
N ASN A 265 9.87 20.89 -8.21
CA ASN A 265 9.83 21.45 -9.55
C ASN A 265 10.78 20.74 -10.52
N SER A 266 11.94 20.29 -10.05
CA SER A 266 12.86 19.48 -10.84
C SER A 266 12.23 18.14 -11.21
N ILE A 267 11.61 17.45 -10.24
CA ILE A 267 10.92 16.17 -10.49
C ILE A 267 9.76 16.35 -11.47
N LYS A 268 8.90 17.36 -11.32
CA LYS A 268 7.79 17.64 -12.25
C LYS A 268 8.22 17.68 -13.73
N ASN A 269 9.43 18.17 -13.99
CA ASN A 269 9.96 18.37 -15.35
C ASN A 269 10.94 17.27 -15.79
N LEU A 270 11.17 16.26 -14.96
CA LEU A 270 12.09 15.19 -15.27
C LEU A 270 11.53 14.32 -16.41
N LYS A 271 12.42 13.84 -17.27
CA LYS A 271 12.12 12.84 -18.30
C LYS A 271 12.92 11.58 -17.99
N PRO A 272 12.34 10.62 -17.25
CA PRO A 272 13.04 9.40 -16.89
C PRO A 272 13.25 8.52 -18.12
N GLU A 273 14.46 8.01 -18.29
CA GLU A 273 14.78 7.06 -19.36
C GLU A 273 14.81 5.63 -18.79
N PRO A 274 13.92 4.74 -19.24
CA PRO A 274 13.84 3.37 -18.72
C PRO A 274 15.01 2.51 -19.22
N TYR A 275 15.52 1.64 -18.35
CA TYR A 275 16.52 0.65 -18.76
C TYR A 275 15.90 -0.34 -19.75
N GLN A 276 16.43 -0.40 -20.98
CA GLN A 276 15.96 -1.30 -22.04
C GLN A 276 14.43 -1.25 -22.25
N GLY A 277 13.83 -0.07 -22.08
CA GLY A 277 12.39 0.11 -22.23
C GLY A 277 11.55 -0.43 -21.09
N TRP A 278 12.11 -0.83 -19.94
CA TRP A 278 11.35 -1.16 -18.71
C TRP A 278 10.81 0.10 -18.02
N ASP A 279 9.78 0.69 -18.63
CA ASP A 279 9.07 1.88 -18.16
C ASP A 279 7.97 1.61 -17.13
N LYS A 280 7.66 0.33 -16.88
CA LYS A 280 6.61 -0.10 -15.94
C LYS A 280 6.91 -1.48 -15.40
N ILE A 281 6.30 -1.81 -14.27
CA ILE A 281 6.26 -3.19 -13.77
C ILE A 281 5.33 -3.99 -14.69
N ARG A 282 5.85 -5.08 -15.27
CA ARG A 282 5.15 -5.91 -16.25
C ARG A 282 5.01 -7.31 -15.69
N CYS A 283 3.79 -7.80 -15.58
CA CYS A 283 3.55 -9.19 -15.29
C CYS A 283 2.63 -9.77 -16.34
N GLU A 284 3.08 -10.83 -16.98
CA GLU A 284 2.35 -11.57 -18.00
C GLU A 284 1.87 -12.89 -17.40
N VAL A 285 0.56 -13.15 -17.47
CA VAL A 285 -0.03 -14.39 -16.95
C VAL A 285 0.45 -15.56 -17.80
N GLY A 286 1.01 -16.60 -17.16
CA GLY A 286 1.54 -17.80 -17.81
C GLY A 286 2.99 -17.67 -18.26
N ALA A 287 3.63 -16.50 -18.10
CA ALA A 287 5.06 -16.33 -18.36
C ALA A 287 5.94 -16.78 -17.19
N GLU A 288 5.34 -17.13 -16.05
CA GLU A 288 6.05 -17.68 -14.90
C GLU A 288 6.67 -19.06 -15.19
N ARG A 289 7.92 -19.27 -14.78
CA ARG A 289 8.71 -20.49 -15.02
C ARG A 289 9.07 -21.19 -13.72
#